data_AF-A0A133UPJ0-F1
#
_entry.id   AF-A0A133UPJ0-F1
#
_cell.length_a   1.000
_cell.length_b   1.000
_cell.length_c   1.000
_cell.angle_alpha   90.00
_cell.angle_beta   90.00
_cell.angle_gamma   90.00
#
_symmetry.space_group_name_H-M   'P 1'
#
loop_
_entity.id
_entity.type
_entity.pdbx_description
1 polymer ?
#
loop_
_entity_poly.entity_id
_entity_poly.type
_entity_poly.pdbx_seq_one_letter_code
_entity_poly.pdbx_strand_id
1 'polypeptide(L)'
;MRFWEVRFYKPGEKEEFFVGVDPIDGSVVKLERVLADEAAGENLPRDEAFNEARGFLIEQGYRPSKFRMVENSMKRRLNRVDYEFSWRRSGELENAPFEVEVGIQGGRVGT
;
A
#
# COMPACT_ATOMS: atom_id res chain seq x y z
N MET A 1 14.93 5.42 -7.72
CA MET A 1 14.84 6.00 -6.37
C MET A 1 15.76 5.22 -5.45
N ARG A 2 16.41 5.85 -4.47
CA ARG A 2 17.27 5.16 -3.49
C ARG A 2 16.66 5.37 -2.11
N PHE A 3 16.52 4.30 -1.33
CA PHE A 3 16.00 4.32 0.02
C PHE A 3 16.75 3.29 0.87
N TRP A 4 16.73 3.45 2.18
CA TRP A 4 17.11 2.39 3.11
C TRP A 4 15.96 1.40 3.21
N GLU A 5 16.25 0.10 3.12
CA GLU A 5 15.24 -0.92 3.36
C GLU A 5 15.45 -1.52 4.75
N VAL A 6 14.40 -1.48 5.57
CA VAL A 6 14.39 -2.05 6.91
C VAL A 6 13.40 -3.20 6.94
N ARG A 7 13.87 -4.39 7.31
CA ARG A 7 13.03 -5.59 7.48
C ARG A 7 12.71 -5.81 8.95
N PHE A 8 11.43 -5.87 9.27
CA PHE A 8 10.93 -6.28 10.58
C PHE A 8 10.35 -7.69 10.45
N TYR A 9 10.84 -8.61 11.29
CA TYR A 9 10.37 -10.00 11.30
C TYR A 9 10.44 -10.57 12.71
N LYS A 10 9.61 -11.56 12.99
CA LYS A 10 9.70 -12.38 14.20
C LYS A 10 10.04 -13.82 13.81
N PRO A 11 11.10 -14.43 14.37
CA PRO A 11 11.47 -15.80 14.05
C PRO A 11 10.30 -16.78 14.24
N GLY A 12 10.06 -17.61 13.22
CA GLY A 12 8.96 -18.58 13.21
C GLY A 12 7.62 -18.03 12.74
N GLU A 13 7.50 -16.72 12.49
CA GLU A 13 6.31 -16.10 11.93
C GLU A 13 6.56 -15.73 10.46
N LYS A 14 5.56 -15.97 9.60
CA LYS A 14 5.63 -15.60 8.18
C LYS A 14 5.26 -14.13 7.95
N GLU A 15 4.72 -13.45 8.97
CA GLU A 15 4.44 -12.03 8.88
C GLU A 15 5.75 -11.23 8.96
N GLU A 16 5.99 -10.42 7.93
CA GLU A 16 7.16 -9.56 7.83
C GLU A 16 6.77 -8.21 7.24
N PHE A 17 7.57 -7.19 7.56
CA PHE A 17 7.39 -5.86 7.00
C PHE A 17 8.69 -5.40 6.37
N PHE A 18 8.61 -4.86 5.15
CA PHE A 18 9.72 -4.17 4.51
C PHE A 18 9.36 -2.69 4.40
N VAL A 19 10.16 -1.84 5.03
CA VAL A 19 9.94 -0.40 5.08
C VAL A 19 11.07 0.28 4.31
N GLY A 20 10.71 1.02 3.26
CA GLY A 20 11.61 1.90 2.54
C GLY A 20 11.63 3.28 3.20
N VAL A 21 12.81 3.75 3.60
CA VAL A 21 13.00 5.03 4.28
C VAL A 21 13.87 5.95 3.43
N ASP A 22 13.41 7.18 3.19
CA ASP A 22 14.21 8.19 2.50
C ASP A 22 15.44 8.58 3.34
N PRO A 23 16.66 8.54 2.77
CA PRO A 23 17.88 8.78 3.53
C PRO A 23 18.09 10.25 3.93
N ILE A 24 17.36 11.20 3.33
CA ILE A 24 17.53 12.64 3.55
C ILE A 24 16.66 13.11 4.71
N ASP A 25 15.37 12.75 4.71
CA ASP A 25 14.40 13.25 5.69
C ASP A 25 13.79 12.16 6.59
N GLY A 26 14.09 10.88 6.34
CA GLY A 26 13.60 9.77 7.15
C GLY A 26 12.13 9.40 6.90
N SER A 27 11.49 9.96 5.87
CA SER A 27 10.11 9.64 5.52
C SER A 27 9.95 8.20 5.02
N VAL A 28 8.80 7.58 5.30
CA VAL A 28 8.48 6.25 4.77
C VAL A 28 7.97 6.41 3.34
N VAL A 29 8.71 5.80 2.40
CA VAL A 29 8.41 5.85 0.96
C VAL A 29 7.93 4.53 0.39
N LYS A 30 8.03 3.44 1.17
CA LYS A 30 7.52 2.10 0.83
C LYS A 30 7.13 1.38 2.11
N LEU A 31 5.99 0.68 2.09
CA LEU A 31 5.58 -0.28 3.11
C LEU A 31 5.04 -1.52 2.42
N GLU A 32 5.74 -2.64 2.58
CA GLU A 32 5.31 -3.96 2.10
C GLU A 32 5.06 -4.85 3.31
N ARG A 33 3.95 -5.59 3.31
CA ARG A 33 3.59 -6.52 4.38
C ARG A 33 3.44 -7.90 3.80
N VAL A 34 4.34 -8.80 4.19
CA VAL A 34 4.27 -10.20 3.76
C VAL A 34 3.39 -10.96 4.74
N LEU A 35 2.43 -11.71 4.22
CA LEU A 35 1.55 -12.58 5.00
C LEU A 35 1.52 -13.99 4.44
N ALA A 36 1.18 -14.97 5.28
CA ALA A 36 0.78 -16.28 4.79
C ALA A 36 -0.49 -16.18 3.93
N ASP A 37 -0.64 -17.07 2.94
CA ASP A 37 -1.84 -17.11 2.09
C ASP A 37 -3.12 -17.43 2.89
N GLU A 38 -2.95 -18.15 3.99
CA GLU A 38 -4.01 -18.56 4.92
C GLU A 38 -4.20 -17.56 6.07
N ALA A 39 -3.38 -16.50 6.16
CA ALA A 39 -3.52 -15.53 7.23
C ALA A 39 -4.92 -14.90 7.23
N ALA A 40 -5.51 -14.82 8.41
CA ALA A 40 -6.84 -14.26 8.61
C ALA A 40 -6.87 -12.77 8.26
N GLY A 41 -8.03 -12.29 7.84
CA GLY A 41 -8.29 -10.89 7.61
C GLY A 41 -9.74 -10.67 7.21
N GLU A 42 -10.09 -9.41 7.02
CA GLU A 42 -11.44 -9.03 6.65
C GLU A 42 -11.70 -9.28 5.16
N ASN A 43 -12.98 -9.46 4.83
CA ASN A 43 -13.46 -9.53 3.45
C ASN A 43 -14.20 -8.23 3.13
N LEU A 44 -13.52 -7.10 3.27
CA LEU A 44 -14.11 -5.79 3.07
C LEU A 44 -14.69 -5.65 1.65
N PRO A 45 -15.85 -4.98 1.50
CA PRO A 45 -16.29 -4.47 0.21
C PRO A 45 -15.23 -3.53 -0.37
N ARG A 46 -15.14 -3.48 -1.72
CA ARG A 46 -14.18 -2.65 -2.43
C ARG A 46 -14.20 -1.18 -1.99
N ASP A 47 -15.39 -0.61 -1.77
CA ASP A 47 -15.53 0.80 -1.43
C ASP A 47 -15.04 1.12 -0.01
N GLU A 48 -15.17 0.17 0.92
CA GLU A 48 -14.60 0.29 2.26
C GLU A 48 -13.07 0.20 2.20
N ALA A 49 -12.52 -0.79 1.51
CA ALA A 49 -11.07 -0.89 1.29
C ALA A 49 -10.50 0.35 0.58
N PHE A 50 -11.24 0.91 -0.37
CA PHE A 50 -10.84 2.15 -1.05
C PHE A 50 -10.82 3.35 -0.09
N ASN A 51 -11.79 3.45 0.81
CA ASN A 51 -11.82 4.51 1.82
C ASN A 51 -10.64 4.39 2.80
N GLU A 52 -10.31 3.18 3.24
CA GLU A 52 -9.13 2.92 4.08
C GLU A 52 -7.84 3.36 3.37
N ALA A 53 -7.67 2.95 2.11
CA ALA A 53 -6.50 3.30 1.33
C ALA A 53 -6.38 4.82 1.09
N ARG A 54 -7.51 5.49 0.85
CA ARG A 54 -7.57 6.95 0.73
C ARG A 54 -7.27 7.66 2.06
N GLY A 55 -7.74 7.12 3.18
CA GLY A 55 -7.43 7.60 4.52
C GLY A 55 -5.93 7.56 4.77
N PHE A 56 -5.29 6.42 4.48
CA PHE A 56 -3.85 6.26 4.61
C PHE A 56 -3.05 7.29 3.77
N LEU A 57 -3.44 7.53 2.51
CA LEU A 57 -2.80 8.58 1.69
C LEU A 57 -2.84 9.96 2.34
N ILE A 58 -3.97 10.33 2.96
CA ILE A 58 -4.13 11.61 3.64
C ILE A 58 -3.22 11.68 4.87
N GLU A 59 -3.13 10.60 5.65
CA GLU A 59 -2.24 10.50 6.81
C GLU A 59 -0.76 10.63 6.42
N GLN A 60 -0.37 10.12 5.25
CA GLN A 60 0.97 10.31 4.69
C GLN A 60 1.19 11.71 4.07
N GLY A 61 0.21 12.63 4.19
CA GLY A 61 0.32 14.01 3.72
C GLY A 61 0.01 14.20 2.22
N TYR A 62 -0.41 13.15 1.51
CA TYR A 62 -0.90 13.31 0.15
C TYR A 62 -2.28 13.98 0.12
N ARG A 63 -2.56 14.68 -0.97
CA ARG A 63 -3.88 15.27 -1.24
C ARG A 63 -4.55 14.46 -2.35
N PRO A 64 -5.51 13.56 -2.06
CA PRO A 64 -6.13 12.70 -3.08
C PRO A 64 -6.69 13.46 -4.29
N SER A 65 -7.13 14.72 -4.11
CA SER A 65 -7.62 15.57 -5.20
C SER A 65 -6.56 15.93 -6.26
N LYS A 66 -5.27 15.72 -5.98
CA LYS A 66 -4.17 15.91 -6.93
C LYS A 66 -3.86 14.66 -7.74
N PHE A 67 -4.59 13.57 -7.51
CA PHE A 67 -4.36 12.29 -8.16
C PHE A 67 -5.62 11.79 -8.84
N ARG A 68 -5.44 11.01 -9.92
CA ARG A 68 -6.49 10.19 -10.52
C ARG A 68 -6.18 8.73 -10.25
N MET A 69 -7.20 7.93 -9.97
CA MET A 69 -7.04 6.48 -9.96
C MET A 69 -6.71 6.01 -11.38
N VAL A 70 -5.73 5.12 -11.50
CA VAL A 70 -5.31 4.56 -12.80
C VAL A 70 -5.43 3.05 -12.85
N GLU A 71 -5.30 2.35 -11.73
CA GLU A 71 -5.43 0.90 -11.66
C GLU A 71 -5.97 0.49 -10.29
N ASN A 72 -6.67 -0.65 -10.26
CA ASN A 72 -7.03 -1.31 -9.02
C ASN A 72 -7.13 -2.82 -9.23
N SER A 73 -6.60 -3.60 -8.29
CA SER A 73 -6.65 -5.05 -8.31
C SER A 73 -7.42 -5.57 -7.08
N MET A 74 -8.02 -6.76 -7.21
CA MET A 74 -8.64 -7.48 -6.10
C MET A 74 -8.19 -8.93 -6.16
N LYS A 75 -7.72 -9.43 -5.01
CA LYS A 75 -7.29 -10.82 -4.87
C LYS A 75 -8.03 -11.46 -3.71
N ARG A 76 -8.87 -12.45 -4.02
CA ARG A 76 -9.48 -13.30 -3.02
C ARG A 76 -8.46 -14.33 -2.53
N ARG A 77 -8.18 -14.32 -1.24
CA ARG A 77 -7.42 -15.36 -0.53
C ARG A 77 -8.40 -16.30 0.17
N LEU A 78 -7.88 -17.33 0.82
CA LEU A 78 -8.71 -18.29 1.54
C LEU A 78 -9.50 -17.61 2.67
N ASN A 79 -8.84 -16.74 3.44
CA ASN A 79 -9.38 -16.16 4.68
C ASN A 79 -9.42 -14.63 4.69
N ARG A 80 -9.26 -13.96 3.54
CA ARG A 80 -9.33 -12.50 3.38
C ARG A 80 -9.50 -12.08 1.92
N VAL A 81 -9.83 -10.81 1.71
CA VAL A 81 -9.71 -10.15 0.40
C VAL A 81 -8.62 -9.08 0.49
N ASP A 82 -7.71 -9.11 -0.48
CA ASP A 82 -6.68 -8.10 -0.64
C ASP A 82 -7.07 -7.18 -1.81
N TYR A 83 -6.81 -5.89 -1.68
CA TYR A 83 -6.98 -4.89 -2.73
C TYR A 83 -5.67 -4.14 -2.94
N GLU A 84 -5.47 -3.68 -4.16
CA GLU A 84 -4.39 -2.76 -4.53
C GLU A 84 -5.03 -1.60 -5.28
N PHE A 85 -4.62 -0.39 -4.93
CA PHE A 85 -5.11 0.82 -5.56
C PHE A 85 -3.92 1.68 -5.98
N SER A 86 -3.92 2.10 -7.23
CA SER A 86 -2.84 2.93 -7.80
C SER A 86 -3.40 4.27 -8.27
N TRP A 87 -2.74 5.34 -7.85
CA TRP A 87 -3.10 6.71 -8.14
C TRP A 87 -1.96 7.47 -8.79
N ARG A 88 -2.23 8.07 -9.95
CA ARG A 88 -1.27 8.90 -10.67
C ARG A 88 -1.53 10.37 -10.43
N ARG A 89 -0.48 11.14 -10.13
CA ARG A 89 -0.58 12.59 -9.96
C ARG A 89 -1.03 13.26 -11.26
N SER A 90 -2.00 14.18 -11.15
CA SER A 90 -2.51 14.93 -12.30
C SER A 90 -1.46 15.91 -12.82
N GLY A 91 -1.38 16.07 -14.14
CA GLY A 91 -0.45 17.01 -14.79
C GLY A 91 0.97 16.50 -14.99
N GLU A 92 1.25 15.23 -14.66
CA GLU A 92 2.53 14.58 -14.97
C GLU A 92 2.70 14.31 -16.48
N LEU A 93 3.94 14.37 -16.96
CA LEU A 93 4.30 13.96 -18.31
C LEU A 93 4.21 12.43 -18.44
N GLU A 94 3.81 11.92 -19.61
CA GLU A 94 3.64 10.48 -19.83
C GLU A 94 4.92 9.66 -19.60
N ASN A 95 6.09 10.26 -19.82
CA ASN A 95 7.39 9.60 -19.70
C ASN A 95 8.02 9.69 -18.30
N ALA A 96 7.35 10.31 -17.33
CA ALA A 96 7.82 10.38 -15.94
C ALA A 96 6.66 10.45 -14.93
N PRO A 97 5.71 9.50 -14.95
CA PRO A 97 4.56 9.56 -14.07
C PRO A 97 4.96 9.43 -12.59
N PHE A 98 4.39 10.27 -11.73
CA PHE A 98 4.40 10.05 -10.29
C PHE A 98 3.15 9.25 -9.90
N GLU A 99 3.36 8.02 -9.45
CA GLU A 99 2.31 7.09 -9.05
C GLU A 99 2.51 6.66 -7.60
N VAL A 100 1.42 6.55 -6.86
CA VAL A 100 1.39 6.05 -5.48
C VAL A 100 0.46 4.86 -5.46
N GLU A 101 0.88 3.81 -4.78
CA GLU A 101 0.14 2.56 -4.64
C GLU A 101 -0.13 2.31 -3.16
N VAL A 102 -1.32 1.82 -2.85
CA VAL A 102 -1.68 1.39 -1.48
C VAL A 102 -2.39 0.05 -1.57
N GLY A 103 -1.77 -0.97 -0.96
CA GLY A 103 -2.38 -2.26 -0.70
C GLY A 103 -3.22 -2.26 0.58
N ILE A 104 -4.36 -2.97 0.55
CA ILE A 104 -5.19 -3.30 1.70
C ILE A 104 -5.28 -4.82 1.78
N GLN A 105 -4.56 -5.43 2.72
CA GLN A 105 -4.58 -6.86 2.99
C GLN A 105 -5.55 -7.18 4.13
N GLY A 106 -6.71 -7.73 3.80
CA GLY A 106 -7.70 -8.15 4.78
C GLY A 106 -8.12 -7.03 5.75
N GLY A 107 -8.34 -5.82 5.22
CA GLY A 107 -8.75 -4.65 5.99
C GLY A 107 -7.63 -3.82 6.62
N ARG A 108 -6.35 -4.16 6.38
CA ARG A 108 -5.21 -3.41 6.91
C ARG A 108 -4.27 -2.98 5.79
N VAL A 109 -3.67 -1.80 5.93
CA VAL A 109 -2.67 -1.32 4.97
C VAL A 109 -1.48 -2.28 4.90
N GLY A 110 -1.08 -2.61 3.67
CA GLY A 110 0.02 -3.49 3.34
C GLY A 110 -0.13 -3.98 1.89
N THR A 111 0.92 -3.86 1.10
CA THR A 111 1.01 -4.46 -0.24
C THR A 111 1.69 -5.83 -0.13
#